data_AF-A0A819A614-F1
#
_entry.id   AF-A0A819A614-F1
#
_cell.length_a   1.000
_cell.length_b   1.000
_cell.length_c   1.000
_cell.angle_alpha   90.00
_cell.angle_beta   90.00
_cell.angle_gamma   90.00
#
_symmetry.space_group_name_H-M   'P 1'
#
loop_
_entity.id
_entity.type
_entity.pdbx_description
1 polymer ?
#
loop_
_entity_poly.entity_id
_entity_poly.type
_entity_poly.pdbx_seq_one_letter_code
_entity_poly.pdbx_strand_id
1 'polypeptide(L)'
;MLPAPYPIVVQTKPGDDVWEYENWWTYNMHDCCGSPKACCFVCCCCPCATYKIYKRADEDLLTCCCPTTLWPLRTKIRTLFRIRGSICGDCVAVSCCSFCALVQMYRELKEQGL
;
A
#
# COMPACT_ATOMS: atom_id res chain seq x y z
N MET A 1 -3.74 8.21 -22.19
CA MET A 1 -2.69 7.42 -21.52
C MET A 1 -1.83 8.40 -20.75
N LEU A 2 -1.97 8.45 -19.42
CA LEU A 2 -1.04 9.21 -18.58
C LEU A 2 0.27 8.41 -18.53
N PRO A 3 1.45 9.03 -18.70
CA PRO A 3 2.72 8.32 -18.55
C PRO A 3 2.81 7.80 -17.11
N ALA A 4 3.22 6.54 -16.95
CA ALA A 4 3.51 5.97 -15.65
C ALA A 4 4.51 6.88 -14.91
N PRO A 5 4.30 7.20 -13.62
CA PRO A 5 5.27 7.98 -12.86
C PRO A 5 6.59 7.22 -12.86
N TYR A 6 7.63 7.85 -13.42
CA TYR A 6 8.97 7.26 -13.45
C TYR A 6 9.42 7.00 -12.00
N PRO A 7 10.05 5.85 -11.72
CA PRO A 7 10.54 5.59 -10.38
C PRO A 7 11.60 6.63 -10.03
N ILE A 8 11.47 7.26 -8.86
CA ILE A 8 12.49 8.17 -8.32
C ILE A 8 13.71 7.31 -7.95
N VAL A 9 14.69 7.26 -8.86
CA VAL A 9 15.99 6.64 -8.61
C VAL A 9 16.79 7.62 -7.76
N VAL A 10 16.99 7.30 -6.48
CA VAL A 10 17.99 8.02 -5.68
C VAL A 10 19.27 7.21 -5.71
N GLN A 11 20.33 7.82 -6.21
CA GLN A 11 21.66 7.26 -6.17
C GLN A 11 22.30 7.62 -4.84
N THR A 12 22.61 6.62 -4.03
CA THR A 12 23.45 6.77 -2.83
C THR A 12 24.92 6.64 -3.23
N LYS A 13 25.81 7.41 -2.58
CA LYS A 13 27.26 7.23 -2.78
C LYS A 13 27.73 6.01 -1.97
N PRO A 14 28.87 5.40 -2.31
CA PRO A 14 29.43 4.30 -1.54
C PRO A 14 29.72 4.76 -0.10
N GLY A 15 28.99 4.21 0.88
CA GLY A 15 29.10 4.56 2.30
C GLY A 15 27.91 5.33 2.87
N ASP A 16 26.97 5.80 2.04
CA ASP A 16 25.73 6.42 2.52
C ASP A 16 24.74 5.36 3.02
N ASP A 17 24.02 5.65 4.11
CA ASP A 17 22.93 4.80 4.58
C ASP A 17 21.78 4.83 3.55
N VAL A 18 21.36 3.64 3.09
CA VAL A 18 20.28 3.49 2.09
C VAL A 18 18.94 4.06 2.58
N TRP A 19 18.81 4.26 3.89
CA TRP A 19 17.63 4.78 4.59
C TRP A 19 17.83 6.21 5.12
N GLU A 20 18.78 6.98 4.57
CA GLU A 20 18.98 8.40 4.93
C GLU A 20 17.67 9.20 4.86
N TYR A 21 16.78 8.84 3.93
CA TYR A 21 15.42 9.38 3.79
C TYR A 21 14.40 8.23 3.80
N GLU A 22 13.70 8.09 4.93
CA GLU A 22 12.58 7.15 5.07
C GLU A 22 11.29 7.90 5.42
N ASN A 23 10.18 7.40 4.87
CA ASN A 23 8.84 7.84 5.22
C ASN A 23 8.18 6.87 6.19
N TRP A 24 7.07 7.32 6.77
CA TRP A 24 6.22 6.51 7.62
C TRP A 24 4.83 6.39 7.00
N TRP A 25 4.09 5.35 7.37
CA TRP A 25 2.66 5.28 7.02
C TRP A 25 1.95 6.49 7.62
N THR A 26 1.20 7.22 6.79
CA THR A 26 0.39 8.36 7.26
C THR A 26 -0.69 7.87 8.22
N TYR A 27 -1.21 6.66 7.97
CA TYR A 27 -2.28 6.05 8.74
C TYR A 27 -1.82 4.77 9.43
N ASN A 28 -2.20 4.59 10.68
CA ASN A 28 -1.98 3.35 11.40
C ASN A 28 -2.93 2.24 10.91
N MET A 29 -2.47 0.99 10.98
CA MET A 29 -3.27 -0.16 10.52
C MET A 29 -4.57 -0.33 11.31
N HIS A 30 -4.51 -0.15 12.63
CA HIS A 30 -5.67 -0.28 13.52
C HIS A 30 -6.60 0.94 13.49
N ASP A 31 -6.27 1.98 12.73
CA ASP A 31 -7.12 3.15 12.53
C ASP A 31 -8.11 2.95 11.35
N CYS A 32 -8.47 1.72 11.01
CA CYS A 32 -9.38 1.46 9.88
C CYS A 32 -10.74 2.15 10.05
N CYS A 33 -11.25 2.25 11.28
CA CYS A 33 -12.49 2.93 11.63
C CYS A 33 -12.38 4.46 11.68
N GLY A 34 -11.16 5.03 11.65
CA GLY A 34 -10.96 6.48 11.62
C GLY A 34 -11.49 7.15 10.34
N SER A 35 -11.75 6.35 9.29
CA SER A 35 -12.42 6.80 8.07
C SER A 35 -13.63 5.92 7.75
N PRO A 36 -14.84 6.26 8.25
CA PRO A 36 -16.02 5.42 8.06
C PRO A 36 -16.38 5.24 6.58
N LYS A 37 -16.08 6.23 5.73
CA LYS A 37 -16.29 6.11 4.27
C LYS A 37 -15.34 5.09 3.62
N ALA A 38 -14.06 5.09 3.98
CA ALA A 38 -13.09 4.13 3.44
C ALA A 38 -13.34 2.73 4.00
N CYS A 39 -13.61 2.63 5.31
CA CYS A 39 -13.98 1.37 5.97
C CYS A 39 -15.24 0.77 5.36
N CYS A 40 -16.30 1.55 5.19
CA CYS A 40 -17.55 1.13 4.57
C CYS A 40 -17.33 0.74 3.10
N PHE A 41 -16.56 1.50 2.33
CA PHE A 41 -16.26 1.15 0.93
C PHE A 41 -15.51 -0.19 0.80
N VAL A 42 -14.49 -0.42 1.63
CA VAL A 42 -13.73 -1.68 1.65
C VAL A 42 -14.58 -2.84 2.17
N CYS A 43 -15.43 -2.62 3.18
CA CYS A 43 -16.29 -3.65 3.76
C CYS A 43 -17.47 -4.01 2.84
N CYS A 44 -18.14 -3.03 2.24
CA CYS A 44 -19.31 -3.24 1.39
C CYS A 44 -18.97 -3.73 -0.02
N CYS A 45 -17.79 -3.36 -0.57
CA CYS A 45 -17.30 -3.93 -1.82
C CYS A 45 -15.77 -4.09 -1.80
N CYS A 46 -15.31 -5.10 -1.07
CA CYS A 46 -13.91 -5.55 -1.10
C CYS A 46 -13.34 -5.69 -2.53
N PRO A 47 -14.02 -6.36 -3.49
CA PRO A 47 -13.47 -6.52 -4.85
C PRO A 47 -13.32 -5.19 -5.61
N CYS A 48 -14.25 -4.24 -5.42
CA CYS A 48 -14.14 -2.91 -6.01
C CYS A 48 -12.99 -2.11 -5.39
N ALA A 49 -12.79 -2.26 -4.08
CA ALA A 49 -11.75 -1.56 -3.35
C ALA A 49 -10.36 -2.08 -3.74
N THR A 50 -10.16 -3.40 -3.76
CA THR A 50 -8.92 -4.00 -4.29
C THR A 50 -8.70 -3.56 -5.72
N TYR A 51 -9.67 -3.68 -6.64
CA TYR A 51 -9.53 -3.22 -8.01
C TYR A 51 -9.01 -1.78 -8.11
N LYS A 52 -9.59 -0.85 -7.33
CA LYS A 52 -9.13 0.55 -7.31
C LYS A 52 -7.70 0.69 -6.79
N ILE A 53 -7.33 -0.04 -5.75
CA ILE A 53 -5.96 -0.02 -5.20
C ILE A 53 -4.98 -0.58 -6.23
N TYR A 54 -5.27 -1.73 -6.85
CA TYR A 54 -4.45 -2.34 -7.90
C TYR A 54 -4.25 -1.41 -9.08
N LYS A 55 -5.34 -0.83 -9.60
CA LYS A 55 -5.28 0.13 -10.70
C LYS A 55 -4.46 1.37 -10.36
N ARG A 56 -4.54 1.87 -9.12
CA ARG A 56 -3.77 3.02 -8.64
C ARG A 56 -2.31 2.70 -8.36
N ALA A 57 -2.03 1.46 -7.99
CA ALA A 57 -0.70 0.92 -7.82
C ALA A 57 -0.08 0.44 -9.15
N ASP A 58 -0.76 0.64 -10.29
CA ASP A 58 -0.35 0.19 -11.62
C ASP A 58 -0.04 -1.33 -11.63
N GLU A 59 -0.98 -2.14 -11.14
CA GLU A 59 -0.92 -3.60 -11.13
C GLU A 59 -2.20 -4.19 -11.72
N ASP A 60 -2.08 -5.29 -12.47
CA ASP A 60 -3.24 -5.99 -13.02
C ASP A 60 -3.93 -6.86 -11.97
N LEU A 61 -5.26 -6.75 -11.89
CA LEU A 61 -6.10 -7.43 -10.90
C LEU A 61 -6.30 -8.90 -11.28
N LEU A 62 -5.28 -9.74 -11.06
CA LEU A 62 -5.40 -11.18 -11.22
C LEU A 62 -5.86 -11.89 -9.94
N THR A 63 -6.14 -11.16 -8.85
CA THR A 63 -6.40 -11.78 -7.54
C THR A 63 -7.38 -10.98 -6.70
N CYS A 64 -8.65 -11.15 -7.02
CA CYS A 64 -9.76 -10.51 -6.32
C CYS A 64 -10.10 -11.18 -4.96
N CYS A 65 -9.71 -12.44 -4.74
CA CYS A 65 -10.21 -13.26 -3.62
C CYS A 65 -9.14 -13.95 -2.77
N CYS A 66 -7.85 -13.86 -3.11
CA CYS A 66 -6.80 -14.52 -2.33
C CYS A 66 -5.99 -13.47 -1.54
N PRO A 67 -5.85 -13.62 -0.21
CA PRO A 67 -4.99 -12.75 0.59
C PRO A 67 -3.50 -12.86 0.20
N THR A 68 -3.14 -13.84 -0.63
CA THR A 68 -1.78 -14.09 -1.10
C THR A 68 -1.19 -12.93 -1.91
N THR A 69 -2.01 -12.09 -2.54
CA THR A 69 -1.50 -10.93 -3.31
C THR A 69 -1.62 -9.60 -2.58
N LEU A 70 -2.20 -9.58 -1.39
CA LEU A 70 -2.32 -8.37 -0.59
C LEU A 70 -0.99 -7.95 0.04
N TRP A 71 -0.20 -8.90 0.55
CA TRP A 71 1.12 -8.58 1.13
C TRP A 71 2.17 -8.11 0.11
N PRO A 72 2.27 -8.65 -1.14
CA PRO A 72 3.18 -8.06 -2.13
C PRO A 72 2.69 -6.69 -2.59
N LEU A 73 1.38 -6.46 -2.72
CA LEU A 73 0.83 -5.15 -3.03
C LEU A 73 1.17 -4.12 -1.94
N ARG A 74 1.03 -4.49 -0.67
CA ARG A 74 1.44 -3.67 0.47
C ARG A 74 2.92 -3.35 0.41
N THR A 75 3.75 -4.35 0.10
CA THR A 75 5.21 -4.17 -0.09
C THR A 75 5.47 -3.18 -1.22
N LYS A 76 4.80 -3.31 -2.38
CA LYS A 76 4.93 -2.37 -3.51
C LYS A 76 4.62 -0.94 -3.09
N ILE A 77 3.45 -0.71 -2.50
CA ILE A 77 3.05 0.62 -1.99
C ILE A 77 4.10 1.19 -1.03
N ARG A 78 4.58 0.34 -0.11
CA ARG A 78 5.63 0.71 0.85
C ARG A 78 6.93 1.10 0.15
N THR A 79 7.34 0.38 -0.89
CA THR A 79 8.53 0.71 -1.68
C THR A 79 8.35 1.96 -2.54
N LEU A 80 7.17 2.17 -3.11
CA LEU A 80 6.84 3.36 -3.91
C LEU A 80 6.98 4.64 -3.08
N PHE A 81 6.53 4.60 -1.83
CA PHE A 81 6.59 5.74 -0.91
C PHE A 81 7.80 5.73 0.02
N ARG A 82 8.78 4.82 -0.17
CA ARG A 82 9.97 4.68 0.68
C ARG A 82 9.69 4.57 2.17
N ILE A 83 8.66 3.80 2.52
CA ILE A 83 8.30 3.53 3.90
C ILE A 83 9.15 2.36 4.42
N ARG A 84 9.77 2.51 5.59
CA ARG A 84 10.60 1.43 6.17
C ARG A 84 9.75 0.23 6.57
N GLY A 85 10.26 -0.98 6.34
CA GLY A 85 9.57 -2.22 6.69
C GLY A 85 10.18 -3.45 6.01
N SER A 86 9.58 -4.61 6.27
CA SER A 86 10.02 -5.88 5.70
C SER A 86 8.85 -6.63 5.08
N ILE A 87 9.14 -7.47 4.08
CA ILE A 87 8.14 -8.34 3.44
C ILE A 87 7.46 -9.24 4.48
N CYS A 88 8.22 -9.77 5.44
CA CYS A 88 7.68 -10.56 6.55
C CYS A 88 6.70 -9.72 7.39
N GLY A 89 7.04 -8.47 7.69
CA GLY A 89 6.15 -7.54 8.39
C GLY A 89 4.89 -7.26 7.59
N ASP A 90 5.00 -7.09 6.27
CA ASP A 90 3.86 -6.89 5.37
C ASP A 90 2.97 -8.15 5.27
N CYS A 91 3.55 -9.35 5.35
CA CYS A 91 2.82 -10.61 5.42
C CYS A 91 2.05 -10.75 6.74
N VAL A 92 2.72 -10.52 7.88
CA VAL A 92 2.08 -10.56 9.21
C VAL A 92 0.98 -9.52 9.33
N ALA A 93 1.21 -8.31 8.84
CA ALA A 93 0.23 -7.23 8.75
C ALA A 93 -1.07 -7.67 8.06
N VAL A 94 -0.95 -8.22 6.85
CA VAL A 94 -2.09 -8.69 6.04
C VAL A 94 -2.75 -9.91 6.68
N SER A 95 -1.97 -10.80 7.29
CA SER A 95 -2.48 -12.00 7.96
C SER A 95 -3.21 -11.68 9.27
N CYS A 96 -2.76 -10.66 10.00
CA CYS A 96 -3.39 -10.17 11.22
C CYS A 96 -4.76 -9.54 10.91
N CYS A 97 -4.81 -8.65 9.92
CA CYS A 97 -6.08 -8.12 9.45
C CYS A 97 -5.99 -7.58 8.01
N SER A 98 -6.45 -8.38 7.05
CA SER A 98 -6.43 -8.02 5.63
C SER A 98 -7.31 -6.79 5.33
N PHE A 99 -8.42 -6.62 6.04
CA PHE A 99 -9.32 -5.47 5.90
C PHE A 99 -8.67 -4.16 6.35
N CYS A 100 -8.06 -4.15 7.53
CA CYS A 100 -7.32 -3.00 8.03
C CYS A 100 -6.17 -2.63 7.12
N ALA A 101 -5.42 -3.63 6.64
CA ALA A 101 -4.35 -3.41 5.68
C ALA A 101 -4.87 -2.79 4.37
N LEU A 102 -6.02 -3.23 3.86
CA LEU A 102 -6.66 -2.65 2.67
C LEU A 102 -7.10 -1.21 2.86
N VAL A 103 -7.77 -0.90 3.99
CA VAL A 103 -8.19 0.47 4.32
C VAL A 103 -6.97 1.38 4.45
N GLN A 104 -5.90 0.92 5.11
CA GLN A 104 -4.66 1.67 5.26
C GLN A 104 -4.04 1.98 3.88
N MET A 105 -3.88 0.97 3.01
CA MET A 105 -3.33 1.15 1.66
C MET A 105 -4.19 2.08 0.80
N TYR A 106 -5.52 1.96 0.87
CA TYR A 106 -6.45 2.82 0.13
C TYR A 106 -6.33 4.28 0.55
N ARG A 107 -6.24 4.54 1.86
CA ARG A 107 -6.07 5.89 2.42
C ARG A 107 -4.71 6.46 2.05
N GLU A 108 -3.65 5.66 2.14
CA GLU A 108 -2.30 6.09 1.79
C GLU A 108 -2.22 6.52 0.32
N LEU A 109 -2.70 5.69 -0.61
CA LEU A 109 -2.73 6.04 -2.04
C LEU A 109 -3.50 7.35 -2.28
N LYS A 110 -4.65 7.51 -1.62
CA LYS A 110 -5.47 8.72 -1.75
C LYS A 110 -4.75 9.96 -1.20
N GLU A 111 -4.04 9.84 -0.08
CA GLU A 111 -3.26 10.94 0.51
C GLU A 111 -2.14 11.38 -0.42
N GLN A 112 -1.46 10.41 -1.04
CA GLN A 112 -0.35 10.64 -1.97
C GLN A 112 -0.84 11.06 -3.37
N GLY A 113 -2.15 11.30 -3.55
CA GLY A 113 -2.74 11.82 -4.79
C GLY A 113 -2.98 10.80 -5.90
N LEU A 114 -2.93 9.49 -5.59
CA LEU A 114 -3.22 8.37 -6.50
C LEU A 114 -4.68 7.86 -6.37
#